data_AF-G2FU57-F1
#
_entry.id   AF-G2FU57-F1
#
_cell.length_a   1.000
_cell.length_b   1.000
_cell.length_c   1.000
_cell.angle_alpha   90.00
_cell.angle_beta   90.00
_cell.angle_gamma   90.00
#
_symmetry.space_group_name_H-M   'P 1'
#
loop_
_entity.id
_entity.type
_entity.pdbx_description
1 polymer ?
#
loop_
_entity_poly.entity_id
_entity_poly.type
_entity_poly.pdbx_seq_one_letter_code
_entity_poly.pdbx_strand_id
1 'polypeptide(L)' 'MMEVKAMPSFVIAEKCDGCKGQDKTACMYACPNDLMALDKERMKATNLDPWACWECLCCVKACPQQAMDL' A
#
# COMPACT_ATOMS: atom_id res chain seq x y z
N MET A 1 -12.87 -19.44 18.97
CA MET A 1 -11.80 -19.47 17.94
C MET A 1 -11.97 -18.20 17.12
N MET A 2 -11.37 -17.09 17.54
CA MET A 2 -11.27 -15.91 16.69
C MET A 2 -10.01 -16.11 15.89
N GLU A 3 -10.17 -16.46 14.61
CA GLU A 3 -9.07 -16.45 13.66
C GLU A 3 -8.50 -15.03 13.67
N VAL A 4 -7.24 -14.87 14.07
CA VAL A 4 -6.51 -13.63 13.84
C VAL A 4 -6.30 -13.55 12.33
N LYS A 5 -7.31 -13.03 11.64
CA LYS A 5 -7.21 -12.70 10.23
C LYS A 5 -6.15 -11.60 10.16
N ALA A 6 -5.05 -11.86 9.46
CA ALA A 6 -4.10 -10.81 9.13
C ALA A 6 -4.90 -9.57 8.66
N MET A 7 -4.47 -8.39 9.08
CA MET A 7 -4.98 -7.10 8.60
C MET A 7 -3.92 -6.51 7.66
N PRO A 8 -3.78 -7.07 6.45
CA PRO A 8 -2.75 -6.65 5.54
C PRO A 8 -3.09 -5.30 4.95
N SER A 9 -2.05 -4.54 4.61
CA SER A 9 -2.29 -3.19 4.09
C SER A 9 -3.17 -3.19 2.84
N PHE A 10 -4.15 -2.31 2.80
CA PHE A 10 -5.00 -2.03 1.64
C PHE A 10 -4.94 -0.56 1.24
N VAL A 11 -5.41 -0.25 0.03
CA VAL A 11 -5.39 1.10 -0.55
C VAL A 11 -6.81 1.65 -0.62
N ILE A 12 -7.00 2.87 -0.10
CA ILE A 12 -8.23 3.64 -0.19
C ILE A 12 -8.24 4.35 -1.55
N ALA A 13 -8.95 3.76 -2.53
CA ALA A 13 -8.89 4.15 -3.94
C ALA A 13 -9.27 5.63 -4.17
N GLU A 14 -10.16 6.18 -3.35
CA GLU A 14 -10.63 7.57 -3.44
C GLU A 14 -9.53 8.58 -3.08
N LYS A 15 -8.58 8.18 -2.23
CA LYS A 15 -7.47 9.04 -1.78
C LYS A 15 -6.18 8.81 -2.58
N CYS A 16 -5.99 7.61 -3.12
CA CYS A 16 -4.77 7.28 -3.84
C CYS A 16 -4.69 8.05 -5.16
N ASP A 17 -3.63 8.82 -5.36
CA ASP A 17 -3.37 9.56 -6.60
C ASP A 17 -2.27 8.91 -7.45
N GLY A 18 -1.84 7.71 -7.10
CA GLY A 18 -0.72 7.03 -7.74
C GLY A 18 0.63 7.74 -7.56
N CYS A 19 0.78 8.57 -6.51
CA CYS A 19 1.94 9.45 -6.30
C CYS A 19 2.18 10.39 -7.49
N LYS A 20 1.11 10.89 -8.11
CA LYS A 20 1.20 11.82 -9.23
C LYS A 20 2.00 13.07 -8.85
N GLY A 21 2.99 13.41 -9.66
CA GLY A 21 3.85 14.58 -9.44
C GLY A 21 5.02 14.35 -8.46
N GLN A 22 5.24 13.11 -8.02
CA GLN A 22 6.41 12.71 -7.24
C GLN A 22 7.40 11.93 -8.12
N ASP A 23 8.68 11.93 -7.75
CA ASP A 23 9.72 11.17 -8.46
C ASP A 23 9.55 9.65 -8.34
N LYS A 24 8.88 9.20 -7.27
CA LYS A 24 8.74 7.79 -6.92
C LYS A 24 7.37 7.51 -6.31
N THR A 25 6.88 6.28 -6.49
CA THR A 25 5.72 5.79 -5.75
C THR A 25 6.12 5.46 -4.32
N ALA A 26 5.69 6.27 -3.36
CA ALA A 26 6.17 6.20 -1.98
C ALA A 26 5.94 4.82 -1.33
N CYS A 27 4.76 4.23 -1.49
CA CYS A 27 4.44 2.93 -0.88
C CYS A 27 5.24 1.76 -1.49
N MET A 28 5.53 1.80 -2.80
CA MET A 28 6.40 0.82 -3.46
C MET A 28 7.80 0.87 -2.84
N TYR A 29 8.36 2.07 -2.70
CA TYR A 29 9.72 2.24 -2.18
C TYR A 29 9.83 1.97 -0.67
N ALA A 30 8.74 2.17 0.08
CA ALA A 30 8.71 1.98 1.52
C ALA A 30 8.43 0.53 1.94
N CYS A 31 7.89 -0.32 1.06
CA CYS A 31 7.54 -1.69 1.41
C CYS A 31 8.82 -2.54 1.55
N PRO A 32 9.16 -3.07 2.74
CA PRO A 32 10.38 -3.85 2.93
C PRO A 32 10.31 -5.24 2.27
N ASN A 33 9.12 -5.68 1.88
CA ASN A 33 8.87 -6.99 1.27
C ASN A 33 8.38 -6.89 -0.19
N ASP A 34 8.55 -5.72 -0.83
CA ASP A 34 8.23 -5.48 -2.25
C ASP A 34 6.78 -5.85 -2.67
N LEU A 35 5.82 -5.72 -1.75
CA LEU A 35 4.43 -6.10 -1.98
C LEU A 35 3.58 -4.98 -2.57
N MET A 36 4.04 -3.74 -2.50
CA MET A 36 3.28 -2.60 -3.02
C MET A 36 3.66 -2.34 -4.46
N ALA A 37 2.67 -2.23 -5.34
CA ALA A 37 2.87 -1.93 -6.76
C ALA A 37 1.89 -0.86 -7.24
N LEU A 38 2.27 -0.10 -8.26
CA LEU A 38 1.39 0.86 -8.94
C LEU A 38 0.81 0.21 -10.21
N ASP A 39 -0.53 0.13 -10.27
CA ASP A 39 -1.25 -0.10 -11.52
C ASP A 39 -1.16 1.17 -12.37
N LYS A 40 -0.47 1.10 -13.50
CA LYS A 40 -0.23 2.24 -14.40
C LYS A 40 -1.44 2.60 -15.27
N GLU A 41 -2.41 1.70 -15.41
CA GLU A 41 -3.65 1.98 -16.15
C GLU A 41 -4.64 2.72 -15.25
N ARG A 42 -4.81 2.23 -14.01
CA ARG A 42 -5.74 2.81 -13.03
C ARG A 42 -5.13 3.97 -12.24
N MET A 43 -3.81 4.09 -12.24
CA MET A 43 -3.04 5.00 -11.38
C MET A 43 -3.38 4.84 -9.90
N LYS A 44 -3.49 3.58 -9.46
CA LYS A 44 -3.76 3.20 -8.07
C LYS A 44 -2.74 2.18 -7.59
N ALA A 45 -2.29 2.32 -6.36
CA ALA A 45 -1.45 1.32 -5.74
C ALA A 45 -2.27 0.08 -5.34
N THR A 46 -1.62 -1.07 -5.23
CA THR A 46 -2.19 -2.30 -4.68
C THR A 46 -1.14 -3.04 -3.85
N ASN A 47 -1.60 -3.83 -2.89
CA ASN A 47 -0.81 -4.90 -2.28
C ASN A 47 -0.94 -6.16 -3.15
N LEU A 48 0.19 -6.75 -3.54
CA LEU A 48 0.24 -7.90 -4.44
C LEU A 48 -0.01 -9.24 -3.72
N ASP A 49 0.42 -9.35 -2.47
CA ASP A 49 0.22 -10.55 -1.65
C ASP A 49 -0.09 -10.16 -0.19
N PRO A 50 -1.38 -10.03 0.14
CA PRO A 50 -1.80 -9.71 1.50
C PRO A 50 -1.32 -10.73 2.54
N TRP A 51 -1.12 -12.00 2.17
CA TRP A 51 -0.67 -13.03 3.11
C TRP A 51 0.83 -12.90 3.46
N ALA A 52 1.61 -12.26 2.59
CA ALA A 52 3.01 -11.95 2.83
C ALA A 52 3.23 -10.61 3.55
N CYS A 53 2.16 -9.85 3.84
CA CYS A 53 2.25 -8.55 4.50
C CYS A 53 2.68 -8.68 5.97
N TRP A 54 3.71 -7.96 6.37
CA TRP A 54 4.22 -7.97 7.75
C TRP A 54 3.51 -6.97 8.68
N GLU A 55 2.46 -6.29 8.20
CA GLU A 55 1.71 -5.31 8.98
C GLU A 55 2.58 -4.21 9.62
N CYS A 56 3.75 -3.94 9.03
CA CYS A 56 4.77 -3.04 9.58
C CYS A 56 4.44 -1.55 9.47
N LEU A 57 3.33 -1.19 8.79
CA LEU A 57 2.86 0.17 8.55
C LEU A 57 3.81 1.07 7.72
N CYS A 58 4.92 0.55 7.16
CA CYS A 58 5.86 1.37 6.39
C CYS A 58 5.20 2.05 5.19
N CYS A 59 4.42 1.31 4.41
CA CYS A 59 3.68 1.83 3.27
C CYS A 59 2.57 2.81 3.68
N VAL A 60 1.89 2.56 4.80
CA VAL A 60 0.87 3.46 5.39
C VAL A 60 1.49 4.80 5.78
N LYS A 61 2.59 4.77 6.53
CA LYS A 61 3.29 5.98 7.01
C LYS A 61 3.96 6.77 5.88
N ALA A 62 4.39 6.09 4.82
CA ALA A 62 5.03 6.74 3.68
C ALA A 62 4.03 7.41 2.72
N CYS A 63 2.75 7.04 2.75
CA CYS A 63 1.77 7.54 1.79
C CYS A 63 1.45 9.03 2.02
N PRO A 64 1.81 9.95 1.09
CA PRO A 64 1.58 11.39 1.28
C PRO A 64 0.10 11.76 1.30
N GLN A 65 -0.75 10.97 0.63
CA GLN A 65 -2.20 11.18 0.57
C GLN A 65 -2.96 10.48 1.70
N GLN A 66 -2.26 9.78 2.60
CA GLN A 66 -2.87 8.97 3.66
C GLN A 66 -3.94 8.01 3.09
N ALA A 67 -3.61 7.39 1.96
CA ALA A 67 -4.51 6.57 1.15
C ALA A 67 -4.40 5.08 1.45
N MET A 68 -3.92 4.71 2.64
CA MET A 68 -3.63 3.33 3.02
C MET A 68 -3.95 3.08 4.48
N ASP A 69 -4.36 1.85 4.79
CA ASP A 69 -4.61 1.35 6.15
C ASP A 69 -4.35 -0.18 6.21
N LEU A 70 -4.57 -0.82 7.36
CA LEU A 70 -4.50 -2.28 7.61
C LEU A 70 -5.88 -2.95 7.62
#